data_AF-A0A814BUP4-F1
#
_entry.id   AF-A0A814BUP4-F1
#
_cell.length_a   1.000
_cell.length_b   1.000
_cell.length_c   1.000
_cell.angle_alpha   90.00
_cell.angle_beta   90.00
_cell.angle_gamma   90.00
#
_symmetry.space_group_name_H-M   'P 1'
#
loop_
_entity.id
_entity.type
_entity.pdbx_description
1 polymer ?
#
loop_
_entity_poly.entity_id
_entity_poly.type
_entity_poly.pdbx_seq_one_letter_code
_entity_poly.pdbx_strand_id
1 'polypeptide(L)'
;MTDDSQTGLKNTTTTDNHAKNRRFTITPKVGDSDVTFEKQQEQSKNSQIETSSDVLDKDFNKLYDDWIQLDNQLKIFEPQHKEYVQKLDEVEELKMKYRTEFDRYMKKIKQIQKDVKHLIKQRSKLSTTTTDTSRPTPTSSTTISTSVSDFKLKLKQSQSTTDLASKGRQSVLTPSLSMDEIDQIQTLKPLERLQLIGEQLNLHHSYLDRIADTLPRKDSYLRVILGAVDVSILNKSDKWRYKEEYEKFKFIITIITMIYSFIVWIANIKVRALDALFHFLLVWYYCTLTIRESILIVNGSNINGWWRAHHFIATVCTGILLTWPESQSYHQFRTQFFVFSFYLSVVQVLQFYYQRGCLYRLRALGETRDMDITIEGFHSWMFRGLSFLVPFLLAGYIFQLYNAYTLWTLSYARYTHEWQVRVLAIIFFVLFCGNTITTLSVLRTKLREKTKQGKLRGRYLKQKYESFKTLLSSGSNYRLSRPSTDTGRENMNSQSTTTSTKFE
;
A
#
# COMPACT_ATOMS: atom_id res chain seq x y z
N MET A 1 -24.30 -15.30 59.03
CA MET A 1 -24.00 -16.26 60.11
C MET A 1 -23.16 -17.34 59.47
N THR A 2 -21.84 -17.11 59.48
CA THR A 2 -20.85 -17.76 60.40
C THR A 2 -20.66 -19.19 59.96
N ASP A 3 -19.49 -19.78 59.77
CA ASP A 3 -18.05 -19.56 60.05
C ASP A 3 -17.48 -20.97 59.71
N ASP A 4 -16.22 -21.31 59.55
CA ASP A 4 -14.95 -20.67 59.25
C ASP A 4 -13.96 -21.85 59.11
N SER A 5 -12.86 -21.64 58.40
CA SER A 5 -11.52 -22.21 58.66
C SER A 5 -11.13 -23.72 58.52
N GLN A 6 -10.06 -23.89 57.72
CA GLN A 6 -8.80 -24.68 57.92
C GLN A 6 -8.82 -26.21 57.71
N THR A 7 -7.86 -26.89 57.05
CA THR A 7 -6.38 -26.78 56.99
C THR A 7 -5.83 -27.58 55.78
N GLY A 8 -4.60 -27.30 55.30
CA GLY A 8 -3.83 -28.29 54.51
C GLY A 8 -2.71 -27.77 53.60
N LEU A 9 -1.62 -27.25 54.19
CA LEU A 9 -0.35 -26.97 53.50
C LEU A 9 0.35 -28.26 53.05
N LYS A 10 0.97 -28.26 51.86
CA LYS A 10 2.27 -28.91 51.58
C LYS A 10 2.92 -28.38 50.29
N ASN A 11 4.14 -27.85 50.46
CA ASN A 11 5.13 -27.42 49.48
C ASN A 11 5.58 -28.62 48.59
N THR A 12 6.27 -28.54 47.44
CA THR A 12 7.32 -27.64 46.90
C THR A 12 7.56 -28.13 45.44
N THR A 13 8.00 -27.28 44.50
CA THR A 13 9.35 -27.32 43.86
C THR A 13 9.40 -26.42 42.60
N THR A 14 10.45 -25.59 42.63
CA THR A 14 11.02 -24.56 41.76
C THR A 14 11.34 -24.95 40.31
N THR A 15 11.22 -24.03 39.34
CA THR A 15 12.34 -23.52 38.50
C THR A 15 11.96 -22.39 37.53
N ASP A 16 12.77 -21.33 37.63
CA ASP A 16 13.30 -20.41 36.62
C ASP A 16 12.40 -19.56 35.71
N ASN A 17 12.46 -18.24 35.94
CA ASN A 17 12.44 -17.25 34.86
C ASN A 17 13.42 -16.11 35.12
N HIS A 18 14.52 -16.13 34.37
CA HIS A 18 15.48 -15.05 34.21
C HIS A 18 14.85 -13.87 33.45
N ALA A 19 14.64 -12.73 34.11
CA ALA A 19 14.38 -11.46 33.44
C ALA A 19 15.44 -10.43 33.84
N LYS A 20 16.28 -10.06 32.86
CA LYS A 20 17.35 -9.06 32.97
C LYS A 20 16.77 -7.66 33.22
N ASN A 21 17.05 -7.10 34.40
CA ASN A 21 16.86 -5.68 34.69
C ASN A 21 17.91 -4.83 33.92
N ARG A 22 17.46 -4.03 32.95
CA ARG A 22 18.25 -2.90 32.42
C ARG A 22 17.83 -1.63 33.15
N ARG A 23 18.72 -1.15 34.03
CA ARG A 23 18.62 0.11 34.76
C ARG A 23 18.90 1.27 33.78
N PHE A 24 17.95 2.17 33.57
CA PHE A 24 18.17 3.44 32.88
C PHE A 24 18.55 4.49 33.92
N THR A 25 19.81 4.94 33.88
CA THR A 25 20.31 6.06 34.68
C THR A 25 20.07 7.35 33.89
N ILE A 26 19.30 8.29 34.44
CA ILE A 26 19.19 9.66 33.93
C ILE A 26 20.07 10.53 34.84
N THR A 27 21.14 11.10 34.29
CA THR A 27 21.94 12.13 34.92
C THR A 27 21.44 13.52 34.50
N PRO A 28 21.38 14.50 35.42
CA PRO A 28 21.54 15.90 35.08
C PRO A 28 22.96 16.36 35.40
N LYS A 29 23.48 17.29 34.60
CA LYS A 29 24.84 17.87 34.69
C LYS A 29 24.73 19.39 34.89
N VAL A 30 25.78 19.97 35.48
CA VAL A 30 26.15 21.40 35.63
C VAL A 30 25.56 22.07 36.90
N GLY A 31 26.31 22.75 37.77
CA GLY A 31 27.74 23.11 37.83
C GLY A 31 28.00 24.12 38.99
N ASP A 32 29.23 24.07 39.52
CA ASP A 32 30.02 25.05 40.30
C ASP A 32 29.47 25.71 41.58
N SER A 33 30.16 25.48 42.71
CA SER A 33 31.18 26.42 43.22
C SER A 33 31.88 25.90 44.51
N ASP A 34 33.15 26.27 44.60
CA ASP A 34 34.18 25.96 45.60
C ASP A 34 33.84 26.22 47.08
N VAL A 35 34.59 25.58 47.99
CA VAL A 35 35.56 26.23 48.92
C VAL A 35 35.94 25.26 50.07
N THR A 36 37.18 24.76 49.97
CA THR A 36 38.26 24.76 50.98
C THR A 36 38.24 23.84 52.22
N PHE A 37 39.34 23.07 52.29
CA PHE A 37 39.96 22.36 53.42
C PHE A 37 40.22 23.23 54.66
N GLU A 38 40.02 22.70 55.88
CA GLU A 38 41.13 22.39 56.81
C GLU A 38 40.70 21.61 58.06
N LYS A 39 41.68 20.88 58.60
CA LYS A 39 41.66 19.92 59.72
C LYS A 39 41.38 20.57 61.09
N GLN A 40 40.82 19.78 62.02
CA GLN A 40 41.58 19.28 63.20
C GLN A 40 40.83 18.20 63.97
N GLN A 41 41.63 17.26 64.51
CA GLN A 41 41.31 16.16 65.42
C GLN A 41 40.54 16.66 66.66
N GLU A 42 39.75 15.87 67.38
CA GLU A 42 40.21 14.78 68.26
C GLU A 42 39.02 14.09 68.95
N GLN A 43 39.28 12.93 69.55
CA GLN A 43 38.43 12.12 70.46
C GLN A 43 37.64 10.93 69.90
N SER A 44 38.35 9.80 69.85
CA SER A 44 38.11 8.65 70.73
C SER A 44 36.74 7.93 70.69
N LYS A 45 36.78 6.74 70.07
CA LYS A 45 36.03 5.51 70.42
C LYS A 45 34.53 5.67 70.74
N ASN A 46 33.69 5.25 69.78
CA ASN A 46 32.66 4.28 70.10
C ASN A 46 32.37 3.39 68.88
N SER A 47 32.82 2.14 68.93
CA SER A 47 32.29 1.09 68.07
C SER A 47 30.89 0.77 68.57
N GLN A 48 29.87 1.34 67.93
CA GLN A 48 28.52 0.79 68.03
C GLN A 48 28.40 -0.38 67.07
N ILE A 49 28.19 -1.55 67.64
CA ILE A 49 27.64 -2.72 66.96
C ILE A 49 26.19 -2.33 66.63
N GLU A 50 25.88 -2.02 65.37
CA GLU A 50 24.50 -1.84 64.90
C GLU A 50 23.72 -3.12 65.28
N THR A 51 22.73 -2.99 66.16
CA THR A 51 21.92 -4.15 66.55
C THR A 51 20.93 -4.48 65.44
N SER A 52 20.50 -5.75 65.34
CA SER A 52 19.49 -6.17 64.34
C SER A 52 18.18 -5.37 64.40
N SER A 53 17.91 -4.69 65.53
CA SER A 53 16.79 -3.77 65.72
C SER A 53 17.02 -2.43 64.99
N ASP A 54 18.22 -1.85 65.11
CA ASP A 54 18.56 -0.57 64.51
C ASP A 54 18.53 -0.62 62.97
N VAL A 55 18.91 -1.77 62.40
CA VAL A 55 18.83 -2.03 60.96
C VAL A 55 17.36 -2.13 60.51
N LEU A 56 16.52 -2.80 61.30
CA LEU A 56 15.08 -2.97 61.01
C LEU A 56 14.33 -1.62 61.06
N ASP A 57 14.66 -0.76 62.02
CA ASP A 57 14.06 0.57 62.15
C ASP A 57 14.51 1.51 61.03
N LYS A 58 15.77 1.38 60.58
CA LYS A 58 16.29 2.11 59.42
C LYS A 58 15.60 1.67 58.12
N ASP A 59 15.38 0.37 57.95
CA ASP A 59 14.63 -0.17 56.82
C ASP A 59 13.15 0.24 56.84
N PHE A 60 12.53 0.30 58.02
CA PHE A 60 11.16 0.78 58.19
C PHE A 60 11.02 2.27 57.84
N ASN A 61 11.91 3.12 58.36
CA ASN A 61 11.89 4.55 58.05
C ASN A 61 12.15 4.81 56.56
N LYS A 62 13.06 4.05 55.95
CA LYS A 62 13.29 4.10 54.50
C LYS A 62 12.04 3.70 53.71
N LEU A 63 11.33 2.65 54.13
CA LEU A 63 10.07 2.24 53.49
C LEU A 63 8.98 3.31 53.62
N TYR A 64 8.89 3.97 54.78
CA TYR A 64 7.95 5.05 55.04
C TYR A 64 8.25 6.27 54.15
N ASP A 65 9.52 6.66 54.03
CA ASP A 65 9.95 7.75 53.16
C ASP A 65 9.72 7.43 51.67
N ASP A 66 10.02 6.19 51.25
CA ASP A 66 9.74 5.69 49.88
C ASP A 66 8.23 5.75 49.59
N TRP A 67 7.37 5.41 50.55
CA TRP A 67 5.91 5.50 50.43
C TRP A 67 5.42 6.94 50.30
N ILE A 68 5.91 7.87 51.14
CA ILE A 68 5.58 9.29 51.03
C ILE A 68 6.01 9.85 49.68
N GLN A 69 7.21 9.47 49.21
CA GLN A 69 7.70 9.91 47.91
C GLN A 69 6.79 9.41 46.79
N LEU A 70 6.35 8.15 46.83
CA LEU A 70 5.42 7.58 45.86
C LEU A 70 4.06 8.27 45.89
N ASP A 71 3.49 8.54 47.07
CA ASP A 71 2.21 9.24 47.23
C ASP A 71 2.25 10.65 46.63
N ASN A 72 3.34 11.38 46.88
CA ASN A 72 3.56 12.69 46.28
C ASN A 72 3.73 12.61 44.75
N GLN A 73 4.44 11.60 44.24
CA GLN A 73 4.56 11.38 42.79
C GLN A 73 3.20 11.03 42.15
N LEU A 74 2.36 10.24 42.81
CA LEU A 74 1.02 9.90 42.34
C LEU A 74 0.10 11.11 42.30
N LYS A 75 0.15 11.98 43.33
CA LYS A 75 -0.61 13.25 43.35
C LYS A 75 -0.24 14.17 42.19
N ILE A 76 1.01 14.16 41.75
CA ILE A 76 1.46 14.94 40.58
C ILE A 76 1.03 14.26 39.26
N PHE A 77 1.05 12.92 39.19
CA PHE A 77 0.70 12.16 37.99
C PHE A 77 -0.81 12.11 37.71
N GLU A 78 -1.65 12.05 38.75
CA GLU A 78 -3.11 11.96 38.62
C GLU A 78 -3.72 13.03 37.69
N PRO A 79 -3.43 14.34 37.83
CA PRO A 79 -3.96 15.34 36.90
C PRO A 79 -3.42 15.17 35.46
N GLN A 80 -2.16 14.75 35.30
CA GLN A 80 -1.56 14.51 33.98
C GLN A 80 -2.24 13.32 33.27
N HIS A 81 -2.55 12.27 34.01
CA HIS A 81 -3.29 11.12 33.49
C HIS A 81 -4.73 11.52 33.10
N LYS A 82 -5.39 12.33 33.93
CA LYS A 82 -6.73 12.86 33.64
C LYS A 82 -6.75 13.70 32.37
N GLU A 83 -5.76 14.57 32.16
CA GLU A 83 -5.59 15.34 30.93
C GLU A 83 -5.38 14.43 29.72
N TYR A 84 -4.59 13.37 29.85
CA TYR A 84 -4.37 12.39 28.79
C TYR A 84 -5.68 11.69 28.37
N VAL A 85 -6.48 11.23 29.33
CA VAL A 85 -7.77 10.58 29.06
C VAL A 85 -8.72 11.55 28.35
N GLN A 86 -8.82 12.80 28.83
CA GLN A 86 -9.66 13.82 28.19
C GLN A 86 -9.26 14.08 26.73
N LYS A 87 -7.96 14.20 26.44
CA LYS A 87 -7.47 14.37 25.06
C LYS A 87 -7.79 13.15 24.19
N LEU A 88 -7.83 11.95 24.77
CA LEU A 88 -8.17 10.72 24.05
C LEU A 88 -9.64 10.75 23.60
N ASP A 89 -10.54 11.17 24.49
CA ASP A 89 -11.97 11.32 24.21
C ASP A 89 -12.22 12.39 23.13
N GLU A 90 -11.56 13.55 23.24
CA GLU A 90 -11.62 14.62 22.23
C GLU A 90 -11.20 14.12 20.84
N VAL A 91 -10.12 13.33 20.77
CA VAL A 91 -9.66 12.74 19.50
C VAL A 91 -10.70 11.78 18.93
N GLU A 92 -11.34 10.96 19.76
CA GLU A 92 -12.34 9.98 19.31
C GLU A 92 -13.63 10.67 18.82
N GLU A 93 -14.09 11.72 19.51
CA GLU A 93 -15.21 12.54 19.06
C GLU A 93 -14.94 13.20 17.70
N LEU A 94 -13.74 13.78 17.53
CA LEU A 94 -13.33 14.40 16.27
C LEU A 94 -13.28 13.38 15.13
N LYS A 95 -12.78 12.17 15.37
CA LYS A 95 -12.79 11.09 14.37
C LYS A 95 -14.21 10.78 13.90
N MET A 96 -15.15 10.61 14.83
CA MET A 96 -16.55 10.28 14.51
C MET A 96 -17.23 11.43 13.73
N LYS A 97 -17.02 12.66 14.17
CA LYS A 97 -17.56 13.86 13.53
C LYS A 97 -17.05 14.01 12.09
N TYR A 98 -15.73 14.03 11.90
CA TYR A 98 -15.14 14.22 10.57
C TYR A 98 -15.36 13.03 9.65
N ARG A 99 -15.49 11.81 10.17
CA ARG A 99 -15.88 10.65 9.36
C ARG A 99 -17.29 10.81 8.79
N THR A 100 -18.22 11.32 9.59
CA THR A 100 -19.61 11.55 9.15
C THR A 100 -19.69 12.64 8.09
N GLU A 101 -18.94 13.73 8.27
CA GLU A 101 -18.83 14.80 7.27
C GLU A 101 -18.19 14.30 5.97
N PHE A 102 -17.09 13.54 6.07
CA PHE A 102 -16.42 12.92 4.93
C PHE A 102 -17.38 12.04 4.12
N ASP A 103 -18.10 11.13 4.78
CA ASP A 103 -19.06 10.23 4.11
C ASP A 103 -20.17 11.03 3.40
N ARG A 104 -20.59 12.17 3.97
CA ARG A 104 -21.56 13.10 3.37
C ARG A 104 -20.99 13.77 2.11
N TYR A 105 -19.78 14.33 2.17
CA TYR A 105 -19.13 14.95 1.02
C TYR A 105 -18.88 13.95 -0.11
N MET A 106 -18.42 12.75 0.24
CA MET A 106 -18.16 11.69 -0.74
C MET A 106 -19.43 11.23 -1.46
N LYS A 107 -20.56 11.12 -0.73
CA LYS A 107 -21.88 10.85 -1.34
C LYS A 107 -22.29 11.97 -2.30
N LYS A 108 -22.13 13.24 -1.90
CA LYS A 108 -22.45 14.40 -2.75
C LYS A 108 -21.62 14.40 -4.04
N ILE A 109 -20.30 14.20 -3.95
CA ILE A 109 -19.43 14.13 -5.14
C ILE A 109 -19.87 13.01 -6.09
N LYS A 110 -20.13 11.80 -5.56
CA LYS A 110 -20.60 10.67 -6.39
C LYS A 110 -21.92 10.97 -7.09
N GLN A 111 -22.84 11.64 -6.40
CA GLN A 111 -24.12 12.04 -6.96
C GLN A 111 -23.92 13.05 -8.10
N ILE A 112 -23.18 14.13 -7.86
CA ILE A 112 -22.93 15.16 -8.89
C ILE A 112 -22.16 14.56 -10.08
N GLN A 113 -21.20 13.67 -9.86
CA GLN A 113 -20.50 12.97 -10.95
C GLN A 113 -21.45 12.12 -11.80
N LYS A 114 -22.44 11.44 -11.18
CA LYS A 114 -23.46 10.68 -11.90
C LYS A 114 -24.33 11.61 -12.74
N ASP A 115 -24.71 12.75 -12.18
CA ASP A 115 -25.57 13.74 -12.84
C ASP A 115 -24.84 14.41 -14.02
N VAL A 116 -23.57 14.79 -13.86
CA VAL A 116 -22.72 15.32 -14.94
C VAL A 116 -22.59 14.30 -16.08
N LYS A 117 -22.31 13.02 -15.77
CA LYS A 117 -22.24 11.96 -16.79
C LYS A 117 -23.56 11.78 -17.52
N HIS A 118 -24.68 11.86 -16.80
CA HIS A 118 -26.01 11.73 -17.37
C HIS A 118 -26.33 12.91 -18.31
N LEU A 119 -26.06 14.14 -17.88
CA LEU A 119 -26.28 15.36 -18.67
C LEU A 119 -25.42 15.40 -19.93
N ILE A 120 -24.15 14.98 -19.85
CA ILE A 120 -23.27 14.84 -21.02
C ILE A 120 -23.86 13.82 -22.01
N LYS A 121 -24.34 12.68 -21.52
CA LYS A 121 -24.95 11.62 -22.35
C LYS A 121 -26.27 12.05 -22.98
N GLN A 122 -27.10 12.81 -22.27
CA GLN A 122 -28.34 13.38 -22.82
C GLN A 122 -28.04 14.40 -23.91
N ARG A 123 -27.10 15.31 -23.67
CA ARG A 123 -26.72 16.33 -24.64
C ARG A 123 -26.11 15.73 -25.90
N SER A 124 -25.27 14.69 -25.79
CA SER A 124 -24.74 14.00 -26.96
C SER A 124 -25.82 13.34 -27.82
N LYS A 125 -26.93 12.88 -27.22
CA LYS A 125 -28.08 12.31 -27.95
C LYS A 125 -28.95 13.39 -28.61
N LEU A 126 -29.07 14.56 -27.96
CA LEU A 126 -29.81 15.68 -28.52
C LEU A 126 -29.09 16.28 -29.74
N SER A 127 -27.76 16.40 -29.69
CA SER A 127 -26.95 16.89 -30.82
C SER A 127 -26.93 15.96 -32.05
N THR A 128 -27.24 14.67 -31.91
CA THR A 128 -27.37 13.74 -33.05
C THR A 128 -28.74 13.77 -33.72
N THR A 129 -29.72 14.50 -33.14
CA THR A 129 -31.10 14.56 -33.67
C THR A 129 -31.38 15.89 -34.41
N THR A 130 -30.46 16.86 -34.36
CA THR A 130 -30.64 18.21 -34.93
C THR A 130 -29.51 18.57 -35.89
N THR A 131 -29.28 17.73 -36.89
CA THR A 131 -28.53 18.11 -38.09
C THR A 131 -29.42 17.83 -39.30
N ASP A 132 -30.37 18.74 -39.53
CA ASP A 132 -30.74 19.08 -40.89
C ASP A 132 -30.97 20.59 -40.98
N THR A 133 -30.31 21.22 -41.95
CA THR A 133 -30.43 22.63 -42.38
C THR A 133 -29.85 23.73 -41.48
N SER A 134 -28.58 24.07 -41.69
CA SER A 134 -28.11 25.42 -42.14
C SER A 134 -26.62 25.68 -41.84
N ARG A 135 -26.00 26.42 -42.76
CA ARG A 135 -24.58 26.68 -43.03
C ARG A 135 -23.89 27.55 -41.95
N PRO A 136 -22.63 27.29 -41.54
CA PRO A 136 -21.91 28.19 -40.63
C PRO A 136 -21.04 29.22 -41.38
N THR A 137 -21.13 30.49 -40.99
CA THR A 137 -20.17 31.57 -41.25
C THR A 137 -19.07 31.58 -40.18
N PRO A 138 -17.81 31.94 -40.50
CA PRO A 138 -16.69 31.81 -39.57
C PRO A 138 -16.19 33.17 -39.07
N THR A 139 -16.53 33.58 -37.85
CA THR A 139 -15.78 34.64 -37.14
C THR A 139 -16.11 34.65 -35.65
N SER A 140 -15.24 34.05 -34.82
CA SER A 140 -15.08 34.26 -33.34
C SER A 140 -14.38 33.10 -32.58
N SER A 141 -13.80 32.11 -33.27
CA SER A 141 -13.22 30.91 -32.63
C SER A 141 -11.79 31.07 -32.06
N THR A 142 -11.06 32.13 -32.42
CA THR A 142 -9.62 32.22 -32.12
C THR A 142 -9.32 32.80 -30.73
N THR A 143 -10.13 33.73 -30.22
CA THR A 143 -9.90 34.39 -28.92
C THR A 143 -10.43 33.59 -27.72
N ILE A 144 -11.32 32.63 -27.95
CA ILE A 144 -12.00 31.85 -26.90
C ILE A 144 -11.22 30.56 -26.58
N SER A 145 -10.52 29.98 -27.57
CA SER A 145 -9.70 28.79 -27.37
C SER A 145 -8.51 29.03 -26.45
N THR A 146 -7.98 30.25 -26.40
CA THR A 146 -6.83 30.66 -25.58
C THR A 146 -7.14 30.69 -24.09
N SER A 147 -8.31 31.23 -23.70
CA SER A 147 -8.75 31.29 -22.30
C SER A 147 -8.90 29.90 -21.65
N VAL A 148 -9.46 28.93 -22.37
CA VAL A 148 -9.66 27.56 -21.86
C VAL A 148 -8.34 26.79 -21.78
N SER A 149 -7.42 27.00 -22.72
CA SER A 149 -6.07 26.43 -22.65
C SER A 149 -5.24 27.04 -21.52
N ASP A 150 -5.38 28.34 -21.26
CA ASP A 150 -4.69 29.03 -20.17
C ASP A 150 -5.23 28.59 -18.80
N PHE A 151 -6.55 28.39 -18.68
CA PHE A 151 -7.15 27.81 -17.48
C PHE A 151 -6.71 26.36 -17.26
N LYS A 152 -6.66 25.54 -18.32
CA LYS A 152 -6.09 24.18 -18.26
C LYS A 152 -4.61 24.16 -17.88
N LEU A 153 -3.83 25.14 -18.33
CA LEU A 153 -2.42 25.31 -17.99
C LEU A 153 -2.25 25.71 -16.52
N LYS A 154 -3.04 26.66 -16.02
CA LYS A 154 -3.07 27.03 -14.60
C LYS A 154 -3.49 25.86 -13.71
N LEU A 155 -4.50 25.09 -14.10
CA LEU A 155 -4.95 23.89 -13.36
C LEU A 155 -3.86 22.80 -13.31
N LYS A 156 -3.09 22.63 -14.41
CA LYS A 156 -1.94 21.72 -14.47
C LYS A 156 -0.75 22.20 -13.64
N GLN A 157 -0.52 23.51 -13.60
CA GLN A 157 0.53 24.12 -12.77
C GLN A 157 0.21 24.00 -11.27
N SER A 158 -1.07 24.14 -10.87
CA SER A 158 -1.51 23.84 -9.50
C SER A 158 -1.36 22.37 -9.11
N GLN A 159 -1.40 21.43 -10.07
CA GLN A 159 -1.08 20.03 -9.81
C GLN A 159 0.43 19.79 -9.60
N SER A 160 1.31 20.44 -10.38
CA SER A 160 2.76 20.24 -10.22
C SER A 160 3.34 20.89 -8.97
N THR A 161 2.78 22.01 -8.52
CA THR A 161 3.20 22.66 -7.26
C THR A 161 2.79 21.85 -6.03
N THR A 162 1.70 21.08 -6.10
CA THR A 162 1.31 20.15 -5.03
C THR A 162 2.20 18.91 -4.93
N ASP A 163 2.87 18.49 -6.00
CA ASP A 163 3.76 17.33 -6.00
C ASP A 163 5.14 17.63 -5.37
N LEU A 164 5.63 18.87 -5.51
CA LEU A 164 6.89 19.31 -4.85
C LEU A 164 6.73 19.62 -3.36
N ALA A 165 5.54 19.97 -2.89
CA ALA A 165 5.27 20.30 -1.48
C ALA A 165 5.08 19.08 -0.56
N SER A 166 5.55 17.90 -0.99
CA SER A 166 5.42 16.62 -0.27
C SER A 166 6.44 16.44 0.86
N LYS A 167 7.25 17.46 1.18
CA LYS A 167 8.13 17.51 2.35
C LYS A 167 7.94 18.81 3.14
N GLY A 168 7.02 18.79 4.09
CA GLY A 168 6.99 19.76 5.19
C GLY A 168 5.81 20.72 5.20
N ARG A 169 5.09 20.71 6.33
CA ARG A 169 4.01 21.61 6.76
C ARG A 169 2.63 21.48 6.11
N GLN A 170 1.66 21.56 7.02
CA GLN A 170 0.22 21.32 6.96
C GLN A 170 -0.60 22.34 6.17
N SER A 171 -0.06 22.96 5.12
CA SER A 171 -0.83 23.91 4.30
C SER A 171 -1.05 23.38 2.88
N VAL A 172 -1.88 22.33 2.76
CA VAL A 172 -2.39 21.89 1.46
C VAL A 172 -3.52 22.84 1.07
N LEU A 173 -3.32 23.66 0.03
CA LEU A 173 -4.38 24.48 -0.55
C LEU A 173 -5.62 23.61 -0.82
N THR A 174 -6.77 24.03 -0.28
CA THR A 174 -8.07 23.49 -0.67
C THR A 174 -8.24 23.72 -2.18
N PRO A 175 -8.68 22.72 -2.95
CA PRO A 175 -9.07 22.93 -4.35
C PRO A 175 -10.42 23.67 -4.38
N SER A 176 -10.49 24.87 -3.82
CA SER A 176 -11.67 25.74 -3.84
C SER A 176 -11.45 26.80 -4.91
N LEU A 177 -12.38 26.88 -5.87
CA LEU A 177 -12.40 27.98 -6.83
C LEU A 177 -12.71 29.30 -6.09
N SER A 178 -12.06 30.40 -6.48
CA SER A 178 -12.43 31.73 -5.99
C SER A 178 -13.79 32.16 -6.56
N MET A 179 -14.44 33.14 -5.93
CA MET A 179 -15.73 33.65 -6.44
C MET A 179 -15.61 34.22 -7.86
N ASP A 180 -14.50 34.89 -8.17
CA ASP A 180 -14.22 35.42 -9.52
C ASP A 180 -14.10 34.30 -10.58
N GLU A 181 -13.59 33.13 -10.21
CA GLU A 181 -13.53 31.97 -11.10
C GLU A 181 -14.92 31.35 -11.31
N ILE A 182 -15.79 31.37 -10.30
CA ILE A 182 -17.17 30.85 -10.39
C ILE A 182 -18.02 31.73 -11.33
N ASP A 183 -17.86 33.05 -11.26
CA ASP A 183 -18.57 34.00 -12.13
C ASP A 183 -18.14 33.85 -13.59
N GLN A 184 -16.85 33.64 -13.86
CA GLN A 184 -16.36 33.35 -15.21
C GLN A 184 -16.94 32.05 -15.77
N ILE A 185 -17.13 31.03 -14.94
CA ILE A 185 -17.73 29.74 -15.36
C ILE A 185 -19.18 29.93 -15.80
N GLN A 186 -19.90 30.87 -15.21
CA GLN A 186 -21.29 31.16 -15.56
C GLN A 186 -21.44 31.64 -17.01
N THR A 187 -20.42 32.31 -17.54
CA THR A 187 -20.38 32.87 -18.90
C THR A 187 -20.02 31.85 -20.00
N LEU A 188 -19.55 30.65 -19.64
CA LEU A 188 -19.12 29.61 -20.57
C LEU A 188 -20.28 28.85 -21.22
N LYS A 189 -20.03 28.23 -22.39
CA LYS A 189 -21.01 27.35 -23.04
C LYS A 189 -21.35 26.17 -22.13
N PRO A 190 -22.61 25.68 -22.10
CA PRO A 190 -23.04 24.67 -21.13
C PRO A 190 -22.23 23.35 -21.18
N LEU A 191 -21.70 22.96 -22.35
CA LEU A 191 -20.90 21.75 -22.49
C LEU A 191 -19.49 21.92 -21.86
N GLU A 192 -18.89 23.10 -21.99
CA GLU A 192 -17.59 23.44 -21.40
C GLU A 192 -17.72 23.57 -19.89
N ARG A 193 -18.83 24.16 -19.40
CA ARG A 193 -19.19 24.18 -17.98
C ARG A 193 -19.26 22.78 -17.39
N LEU A 194 -19.93 21.85 -18.07
CA LEU A 194 -20.02 20.45 -17.62
C LEU A 194 -18.67 19.74 -17.60
N GLN A 195 -17.79 20.02 -18.56
CA GLN A 195 -16.43 19.46 -18.58
C GLN A 195 -15.59 19.99 -17.41
N LEU A 196 -15.64 21.30 -17.16
CA LEU A 196 -14.90 21.93 -16.07
C LEU A 196 -15.41 21.49 -14.68
N ILE A 197 -16.73 21.39 -14.50
CA ILE A 197 -17.34 20.82 -13.30
C ILE A 197 -16.86 19.36 -13.11
N GLY A 198 -16.78 18.59 -14.20
CA GLY A 198 -16.23 17.24 -14.18
C GLY A 198 -14.76 17.20 -13.74
N GLU A 199 -13.92 18.11 -14.24
CA GLU A 199 -12.51 18.23 -13.84
C GLU A 199 -12.36 18.64 -12.36
N GLN A 200 -13.16 19.61 -11.89
CA GLN A 200 -13.18 20.03 -10.48
C GLN A 200 -13.65 18.93 -9.54
N LEU A 201 -14.69 18.17 -9.92
CA LEU A 201 -15.13 17.00 -9.15
C LEU A 201 -14.05 15.94 -9.03
N ASN A 202 -13.23 15.75 -10.07
CA ASN A 202 -12.10 14.82 -10.02
C ASN A 202 -10.99 15.33 -9.08
N LEU A 203 -10.74 16.64 -9.05
CA LEU A 203 -9.81 17.27 -8.10
C LEU A 203 -10.30 17.12 -6.65
N HIS A 204 -11.57 17.45 -6.38
CA HIS A 204 -12.18 17.28 -5.06
C HIS A 204 -12.17 15.82 -4.63
N HIS A 205 -12.47 14.90 -5.54
CA HIS A 205 -12.40 13.47 -5.25
C HIS A 205 -10.97 13.02 -4.89
N SER A 206 -9.96 13.50 -5.63
CA SER A 206 -8.55 13.21 -5.35
C SER A 206 -8.09 13.79 -4.02
N TYR A 207 -8.57 14.98 -3.65
CA TYR A 207 -8.30 15.60 -2.35
C TYR A 207 -8.95 14.81 -1.20
N LEU A 208 -10.23 14.43 -1.34
CA LEU A 208 -10.92 13.59 -0.37
C LEU A 208 -10.22 12.24 -0.22
N ASP A 209 -9.75 11.61 -1.30
CA ASP A 209 -9.00 10.36 -1.23
C ASP A 209 -7.74 10.48 -0.37
N ARG A 210 -7.06 11.64 -0.34
CA ARG A 210 -5.90 11.88 0.53
C ARG A 210 -6.29 12.02 2.01
N ILE A 211 -7.43 12.65 2.30
CA ILE A 211 -7.96 12.80 3.67
C ILE A 211 -8.55 11.48 4.18
N ALA A 212 -9.08 10.65 3.28
CA ALA A 212 -9.61 9.33 3.61
C ALA A 212 -8.57 8.43 4.27
N ASP A 213 -7.28 8.67 4.05
CA ASP A 213 -6.18 7.91 4.66
C ASP A 213 -5.94 8.32 6.13
N THR A 214 -6.43 9.48 6.58
CA THR A 214 -6.30 9.94 7.99
C THR A 214 -7.56 9.67 8.82
N LEU A 215 -8.65 9.26 8.19
CA LEU A 215 -9.90 8.94 8.87
C LEU A 215 -10.06 7.43 9.06
N PRO A 216 -10.68 6.99 10.17
CA PRO A 216 -10.92 5.57 10.41
C PRO A 216 -11.87 5.01 9.36
N ARG A 217 -11.55 3.83 8.81
CA ARG A 217 -12.43 3.11 7.85
C ARG A 217 -13.16 1.97 8.55
N LYS A 218 -14.41 1.74 8.11
CA LYS A 218 -15.21 0.63 8.61
C LYS A 218 -14.97 -0.58 7.70
N ASP A 219 -14.53 -1.69 8.27
CA ASP A 219 -14.51 -3.00 7.59
C ASP A 219 -15.44 -3.97 8.33
N SER A 220 -16.41 -4.53 7.60
CA SER A 220 -17.40 -5.47 8.16
C SER A 220 -16.76 -6.78 8.61
N TYR A 221 -15.71 -7.25 7.91
CA TYR A 221 -15.01 -8.47 8.28
C TYR A 221 -14.28 -8.32 9.62
N LEU A 222 -13.55 -7.21 9.76
CA LEU A 222 -12.80 -6.91 10.96
C LEU A 222 -13.73 -6.73 12.17
N ARG A 223 -14.90 -6.12 11.96
CA ARG A 223 -15.92 -5.98 12.99
C ARG A 223 -16.48 -7.31 13.50
N VAL A 224 -16.57 -8.32 12.63
CA VAL A 224 -17.02 -9.67 13.02
C VAL A 224 -15.95 -10.38 13.86
N ILE A 225 -14.68 -10.23 13.52
CA ILE A 225 -13.58 -10.96 14.17
C ILE A 225 -13.06 -10.27 15.44
N LEU A 226 -12.83 -8.95 15.38
CA LEU A 226 -12.26 -8.16 16.48
C LEU A 226 -13.32 -7.41 17.29
N GLY A 227 -14.59 -7.48 16.91
CA GLY A 227 -15.67 -6.73 17.55
C GLY A 227 -15.69 -5.25 17.15
N ALA A 228 -16.29 -4.40 17.98
CA ALA A 228 -16.44 -2.98 17.71
C ALA A 228 -15.16 -2.14 17.99
N VAL A 229 -13.98 -2.72 17.76
CA VAL A 229 -12.69 -2.05 17.98
C VAL A 229 -12.24 -1.35 16.70
N ASP A 230 -11.91 -0.06 16.78
CA ASP A 230 -11.31 0.67 15.67
C ASP A 230 -9.82 0.34 15.58
N VAL A 231 -9.41 -0.23 14.45
CA VAL A 231 -8.00 -0.63 14.19
C VAL A 231 -7.30 0.39 13.28
N SER A 232 -7.84 1.62 13.23
CA SER A 232 -7.24 2.75 12.55
C SER A 232 -5.99 3.23 13.29
N ILE A 233 -4.82 2.97 12.71
CA ILE A 233 -3.52 3.42 13.20
C ILE A 233 -3.36 4.88 12.79
N LEU A 234 -3.50 5.83 13.71
CA LEU A 234 -3.45 7.26 13.37
C LEU A 234 -2.06 7.73 12.96
N ASN A 235 -1.03 7.18 13.61
CA ASN A 235 0.34 7.61 13.41
C ASN A 235 0.92 7.05 12.10
N LYS A 236 1.46 7.94 11.25
CA LYS A 236 2.04 7.56 9.95
C LYS A 236 3.19 6.56 10.15
N SER A 237 4.08 6.76 11.13
CA SER A 237 5.21 5.84 11.33
C SER A 237 4.76 4.44 11.77
N ASP A 238 3.68 4.33 12.56
CA ASP A 238 3.13 3.05 12.98
C ASP A 238 2.45 2.30 11.83
N LYS A 239 1.79 3.00 10.91
CA LYS A 239 1.26 2.39 9.67
C LYS A 239 2.36 1.75 8.85
N TRP A 240 3.48 2.46 8.67
CA TRP A 240 4.65 1.96 7.96
C TRP A 240 5.27 0.76 8.65
N ARG A 241 5.45 0.84 9.96
CA ARG A 241 6.00 -0.27 10.76
C ARG A 241 5.12 -1.51 10.66
N TYR A 242 3.80 -1.36 10.77
CA TYR A 242 2.86 -2.47 10.62
C TYR A 242 2.95 -3.12 9.23
N LYS A 243 3.05 -2.29 8.19
CA LYS A 243 3.23 -2.76 6.81
C LYS A 243 4.54 -3.55 6.64
N GLU A 244 5.66 -3.04 7.17
CA GLU A 244 6.94 -3.75 7.12
C GLU A 244 6.89 -5.08 7.87
N GLU A 245 6.26 -5.11 9.05
CA GLU A 245 6.07 -6.34 9.82
C GLU A 245 5.13 -7.34 9.12
N TYR A 246 4.14 -6.87 8.35
CA TYR A 246 3.33 -7.72 7.47
C TYR A 246 4.16 -8.34 6.34
N GLU A 247 4.93 -7.52 5.61
CA GLU A 247 5.79 -7.99 4.51
C GLU A 247 6.84 -8.97 5.00
N LYS A 248 7.47 -8.67 6.14
CA LYS A 248 8.45 -9.53 6.80
C LYS A 248 7.83 -10.85 7.25
N PHE A 249 6.66 -10.81 7.88
CA PHE A 249 5.90 -12.01 8.25
C PHE A 249 5.62 -12.88 7.03
N LYS A 250 5.08 -12.29 5.96
CA LYS A 250 4.77 -13.00 4.72
C LYS A 250 6.00 -13.69 4.14
N PHE A 251 7.12 -12.97 4.06
CA PHE A 251 8.38 -13.50 3.57
C PHE A 251 8.91 -14.65 4.43
N ILE A 252 8.95 -14.49 5.76
CA ILE A 252 9.45 -15.52 6.69
C ILE A 252 8.64 -16.82 6.53
N ILE A 253 7.30 -16.74 6.53
CA ILE A 253 6.47 -17.93 6.40
C ILE A 253 6.61 -18.57 5.01
N THR A 254 6.80 -17.78 3.95
CA THR A 254 7.09 -18.29 2.61
C THR A 254 8.40 -19.09 2.60
N ILE A 255 9.45 -18.63 3.26
CA ILE A 255 10.72 -19.35 3.36
C ILE A 255 10.57 -20.64 4.18
N ILE A 256 9.85 -20.60 5.30
CA ILE A 256 9.58 -21.79 6.12
C ILE A 256 8.83 -22.85 5.30
N THR A 257 7.75 -22.45 4.61
CA THR A 257 6.95 -23.36 3.77
C THR A 257 7.72 -23.90 2.57
N MET A 258 8.60 -23.08 1.97
CA MET A 258 9.52 -23.51 0.91
C MET A 258 10.47 -24.61 1.40
N ILE A 259 11.16 -24.39 2.52
CA ILE A 259 12.12 -25.36 3.09
C ILE A 259 11.39 -26.63 3.52
N TYR A 260 10.25 -26.49 4.19
CA TYR A 260 9.45 -27.62 4.66
C TYR A 260 9.00 -28.51 3.49
N SER A 261 8.38 -27.91 2.46
CA SER A 261 7.90 -28.65 1.29
C SER A 261 9.04 -29.29 0.51
N PHE A 262 10.19 -28.61 0.41
CA PHE A 262 11.39 -29.15 -0.23
C PHE A 262 11.93 -30.38 0.51
N ILE A 263 12.07 -30.31 1.84
CA ILE A 263 12.57 -31.43 2.67
C ILE A 263 11.64 -32.63 2.57
N VAL A 264 10.33 -32.43 2.74
CA VAL A 264 9.35 -33.52 2.67
C VAL A 264 9.36 -34.19 1.29
N TRP A 265 9.49 -33.40 0.23
CA TRP A 265 9.56 -33.90 -1.13
C TRP A 265 10.86 -34.68 -1.39
N ILE A 266 12.03 -34.10 -1.10
CA ILE A 266 13.34 -34.71 -1.46
C ILE A 266 13.65 -35.93 -0.61
N ALA A 267 13.34 -35.89 0.68
CA ALA A 267 13.56 -37.01 1.59
C ALA A 267 12.44 -38.05 1.53
N ASN A 268 11.39 -37.82 0.72
CA ASN A 268 10.23 -38.69 0.54
C ASN A 268 9.63 -39.18 1.88
N ILE A 269 9.59 -38.28 2.87
CA ILE A 269 9.12 -38.60 4.22
C ILE A 269 7.60 -38.79 4.14
N LYS A 270 7.08 -39.96 4.50
CA LYS A 270 5.64 -40.29 4.45
C LYS A 270 5.02 -40.37 5.84
N VAL A 271 5.18 -39.31 6.63
CA VAL A 271 4.63 -39.24 8.00
C VAL A 271 3.38 -38.37 7.98
N ARG A 272 2.21 -38.95 8.25
CA ARG A 272 0.91 -38.25 8.23
C ARG A 272 0.87 -37.03 9.16
N ALA A 273 1.52 -37.11 10.32
CA ALA A 273 1.60 -36.00 11.27
C ALA A 273 2.34 -34.78 10.70
N LEU A 274 3.41 -35.00 9.91
CA LEU A 274 4.13 -33.91 9.24
C LEU A 274 3.26 -33.27 8.16
N ASP A 275 2.53 -34.07 7.38
CA ASP A 275 1.59 -33.53 6.42
C ASP A 275 0.52 -32.66 7.11
N ALA A 276 -0.08 -33.16 8.20
CA ALA A 276 -1.07 -32.41 8.96
C ALA A 276 -0.48 -31.11 9.54
N LEU A 277 0.74 -31.14 10.06
CA LEU A 277 1.46 -29.97 10.55
C LEU A 277 1.68 -28.93 9.43
N PHE A 278 2.04 -29.36 8.23
CA PHE A 278 2.20 -28.48 7.08
C PHE A 278 0.89 -27.84 6.64
N HIS A 279 -0.18 -28.63 6.51
CA HIS A 279 -1.50 -28.09 6.16
C HIS A 279 -2.00 -27.13 7.24
N PHE A 280 -1.81 -27.46 8.52
CA PHE A 280 -2.14 -26.58 9.64
C PHE A 280 -1.37 -25.25 9.57
N LEU A 281 -0.06 -25.30 9.28
CA LEU A 281 0.76 -24.11 9.07
C LEU A 281 0.19 -23.23 7.94
N LEU A 282 -0.25 -23.83 6.82
CA LEU A 282 -0.86 -23.09 5.71
C LEU A 282 -2.23 -22.48 6.09
N VAL A 283 -3.08 -23.21 6.81
CA VAL A 283 -4.36 -22.69 7.32
C VAL A 283 -4.10 -21.49 8.24
N TRP A 284 -3.22 -21.64 9.22
CA TRP A 284 -2.84 -20.56 10.13
C TRP A 284 -2.27 -19.35 9.39
N TYR A 285 -1.41 -19.59 8.39
CA TYR A 285 -0.82 -18.55 7.57
C TYR A 285 -1.86 -17.75 6.80
N TYR A 286 -2.74 -18.41 6.03
CA TYR A 286 -3.76 -17.72 5.22
C TYR A 286 -4.83 -17.06 6.09
N CYS A 287 -5.25 -17.66 7.21
CA CYS A 287 -6.08 -16.99 8.21
C CYS A 287 -5.42 -15.69 8.70
N THR A 288 -4.15 -15.75 9.09
CA THR A 288 -3.42 -14.58 9.58
C THR A 288 -3.28 -13.50 8.51
N LEU A 289 -3.02 -13.88 7.25
CA LEU A 289 -2.97 -12.95 6.12
C LEU A 289 -4.30 -12.21 5.95
N THR A 290 -5.44 -12.91 5.95
CA THR A 290 -6.75 -12.26 5.76
C THR A 290 -7.04 -11.20 6.82
N ILE A 291 -6.64 -11.43 8.07
CA ILE A 291 -6.78 -10.47 9.16
C ILE A 291 -5.84 -9.28 8.96
N ARG A 292 -4.54 -9.54 8.74
CA ARG A 292 -3.54 -8.46 8.55
C ARG A 292 -3.83 -7.59 7.34
N GLU A 293 -4.31 -8.18 6.24
CA GLU A 293 -4.69 -7.44 5.02
C GLU A 293 -5.95 -6.60 5.23
N SER A 294 -6.92 -7.10 6.00
CA SER A 294 -8.11 -6.31 6.34
C SER A 294 -7.74 -5.08 7.19
N ILE A 295 -6.77 -5.22 8.11
CA ILE A 295 -6.20 -4.10 8.86
C ILE A 295 -5.47 -3.12 7.93
N LEU A 296 -4.67 -3.62 6.98
CA LEU A 296 -3.96 -2.77 6.00
C LEU A 296 -4.93 -1.98 5.11
N ILE A 297 -6.04 -2.58 4.68
CA ILE A 297 -7.06 -1.91 3.86
C ILE A 297 -7.74 -0.77 4.62
N VAL A 298 -8.10 -1.01 5.89
CA VAL A 298 -8.66 0.03 6.77
C VAL A 298 -7.69 1.21 6.93
N ASN A 299 -6.39 0.93 6.90
CA ASN A 299 -5.32 1.91 7.08
C ASN A 299 -4.80 2.56 5.79
N GLY A 300 -5.41 2.27 4.62
CA GLY A 300 -5.12 2.95 3.35
C GLY A 300 -4.42 2.10 2.28
N SER A 301 -4.22 0.80 2.51
CA SER A 301 -3.64 -0.09 1.50
C SER A 301 -4.63 -0.40 0.37
N ASN A 302 -4.17 -0.31 -0.88
CA ASN A 302 -5.01 -0.55 -2.07
C ASN A 302 -4.86 -1.99 -2.59
N ILE A 303 -5.43 -2.94 -1.85
CA ILE A 303 -5.42 -4.36 -2.23
C ILE A 303 -6.64 -4.66 -3.12
N ASN A 304 -6.42 -5.22 -4.31
CA ASN A 304 -7.53 -5.61 -5.20
C ASN A 304 -8.41 -6.68 -4.54
N GLY A 305 -9.73 -6.56 -4.74
CA GLY A 305 -10.70 -7.48 -4.14
C GLY A 305 -10.51 -8.96 -4.50
N TRP A 306 -9.97 -9.27 -5.68
CA TRP A 306 -9.64 -10.66 -6.04
C TRP A 306 -8.59 -11.27 -5.11
N TRP A 307 -7.52 -10.54 -4.78
CA TRP A 307 -6.45 -11.08 -3.93
C TRP A 307 -6.96 -11.35 -2.52
N ARG A 308 -7.83 -10.46 -2.00
CA ARG A 308 -8.56 -10.71 -0.75
C ARG A 308 -9.36 -12.00 -0.82
N ALA A 309 -10.22 -12.16 -1.84
CA ALA A 309 -11.03 -13.36 -2.01
C ALA A 309 -10.17 -14.62 -2.19
N HIS A 310 -9.06 -14.52 -2.92
CA HIS A 310 -8.10 -15.59 -3.13
C HIS A 310 -7.55 -16.12 -1.81
N HIS A 311 -7.14 -15.26 -0.87
CA HIS A 311 -6.65 -15.70 0.44
C HIS A 311 -7.74 -16.40 1.28
N PHE A 312 -8.99 -15.93 1.22
CA PHE A 312 -10.11 -16.63 1.87
C PHE A 312 -10.34 -18.02 1.26
N ILE A 313 -10.35 -18.12 -0.07
CA ILE A 313 -10.50 -19.39 -0.77
C ILE A 313 -9.32 -20.32 -0.46
N ALA A 314 -8.09 -19.79 -0.36
CA ALA A 314 -6.89 -20.54 -0.01
C ALA A 314 -6.98 -21.10 1.42
N THR A 315 -7.49 -20.34 2.40
CA THR A 315 -7.78 -20.84 3.75
C THR A 315 -8.75 -22.02 3.73
N VAL A 316 -9.84 -21.92 2.97
CA VAL A 316 -10.82 -23.01 2.85
C VAL A 316 -10.18 -24.22 2.17
N CYS A 317 -9.39 -24.00 1.11
CA CYS A 317 -8.67 -25.05 0.39
C CYS A 317 -7.74 -25.84 1.32
N THR A 318 -6.90 -25.15 2.09
CA THR A 318 -5.94 -25.78 3.01
C THR A 318 -6.63 -26.42 4.21
N GLY A 319 -7.77 -25.89 4.66
CA GLY A 319 -8.62 -26.52 5.67
C GLY A 319 -9.25 -27.84 5.19
N ILE A 320 -9.69 -27.90 3.93
CA ILE A 320 -10.20 -29.15 3.34
C ILE A 320 -9.06 -30.16 3.15
N LEU A 321 -7.87 -29.72 2.73
CA LEU A 321 -6.68 -30.59 2.67
C LEU A 321 -6.29 -31.15 4.04
N LEU A 322 -6.37 -30.34 5.10
CA LEU A 322 -6.09 -30.78 6.47
C LEU A 322 -7.08 -31.87 6.93
N THR A 323 -8.35 -31.74 6.57
CA THR A 323 -9.43 -32.69 6.93
C THR A 323 -9.56 -33.87 5.96
N TRP A 324 -8.74 -33.96 4.91
CA TRP A 324 -8.74 -35.11 4.00
C TRP A 324 -8.19 -36.35 4.74
N PRO A 325 -8.99 -37.41 4.91
CA PRO A 325 -8.53 -38.62 5.58
C PRO A 325 -7.43 -39.34 4.80
N GLU A 326 -6.65 -40.15 5.51
CA GLU A 326 -5.64 -41.01 4.90
C GLU A 326 -6.34 -42.05 4.01
N SER A 327 -6.14 -41.89 2.70
CA SER A 327 -6.86 -42.60 1.64
C SER A 327 -5.93 -42.81 0.44
N GLN A 328 -6.28 -43.75 -0.44
CA GLN A 328 -5.50 -43.99 -1.65
C GLN A 328 -5.47 -42.75 -2.57
N SER A 329 -6.59 -42.03 -2.65
CA SER A 329 -6.71 -40.77 -3.40
C SER A 329 -5.76 -39.70 -2.85
N TYR A 330 -5.65 -39.58 -1.52
CA TYR A 330 -4.69 -38.68 -0.86
C TYR A 330 -3.24 -39.02 -1.22
N HIS A 331 -2.83 -40.29 -1.11
CA HIS A 331 -1.45 -40.68 -1.38
C HIS A 331 -1.02 -40.43 -2.84
N GLN A 332 -1.94 -40.55 -3.80
CA GLN A 332 -1.67 -40.25 -5.20
C GLN A 332 -1.47 -38.76 -5.45
N PHE A 333 -2.23 -37.89 -4.78
CA PHE A 333 -2.12 -36.44 -4.95
C PHE A 333 -1.00 -35.82 -4.10
N ARG A 334 -0.62 -36.46 -2.99
CA ARG A 334 0.31 -35.94 -1.98
C ARG A 334 1.60 -35.37 -2.56
N THR A 335 2.34 -36.15 -3.35
CA THR A 335 3.63 -35.70 -3.90
C THR A 335 3.44 -34.50 -4.83
N GLN A 336 2.38 -34.52 -5.65
CA GLN A 336 2.05 -33.40 -6.54
C GLN A 336 1.76 -32.13 -5.74
N PHE A 337 1.06 -32.22 -4.61
CA PHE A 337 0.78 -31.07 -3.73
C PHE A 337 2.04 -30.46 -3.12
N PHE A 338 2.98 -31.27 -2.62
CA PHE A 338 4.23 -30.76 -2.05
C PHE A 338 5.14 -30.12 -3.11
N VAL A 339 5.23 -30.72 -4.30
CA VAL A 339 5.96 -30.13 -5.44
C VAL A 339 5.31 -28.80 -5.84
N PHE A 340 3.98 -28.75 -5.89
CA PHE A 340 3.25 -27.51 -6.17
C PHE A 340 3.49 -26.45 -5.10
N SER A 341 3.48 -26.83 -3.83
CA SER A 341 3.72 -25.92 -2.70
C SER A 341 5.13 -25.36 -2.72
N PHE A 342 6.14 -26.19 -2.96
CA PHE A 342 7.52 -25.74 -3.14
C PHE A 342 7.65 -24.76 -4.30
N TYR A 343 7.10 -25.12 -5.46
CA TYR A 343 7.07 -24.25 -6.63
C TYR A 343 6.40 -22.90 -6.33
N LEU A 344 5.23 -22.92 -5.67
CA LEU A 344 4.50 -21.71 -5.32
C LEU A 344 5.31 -20.81 -4.39
N SER A 345 5.98 -21.38 -3.37
CA SER A 345 6.85 -20.62 -2.48
C SER A 345 8.04 -19.99 -3.21
N VAL A 346 8.64 -20.68 -4.19
CA VAL A 346 9.69 -20.10 -5.04
C VAL A 346 9.15 -18.90 -5.83
N VAL A 347 7.97 -19.03 -6.44
CA VAL A 347 7.35 -17.92 -7.18
C VAL A 347 7.01 -16.75 -6.26
N GLN A 348 6.52 -17.00 -5.04
CA GLN A 348 6.25 -15.97 -4.03
C GLN A 348 7.52 -15.22 -3.61
N VAL A 349 8.65 -15.91 -3.47
CA VAL A 349 9.95 -15.26 -3.19
C VAL A 349 10.38 -14.36 -4.36
N LEU A 350 10.27 -14.85 -5.59
CA LEU A 350 10.58 -14.05 -6.79
C LEU A 350 9.66 -12.81 -6.89
N GLN A 351 8.36 -12.99 -6.61
CA GLN A 351 7.38 -11.90 -6.55
C GLN A 351 7.78 -10.87 -5.51
N PHE A 352 8.13 -11.30 -4.29
CA PHE A 352 8.50 -10.41 -3.20
C PHE A 352 9.67 -9.48 -3.58
N TYR A 353 10.80 -10.04 -4.04
CA TYR A 353 11.97 -9.22 -4.41
C TYR A 353 11.66 -8.28 -5.57
N TYR A 354 10.99 -8.80 -6.61
CA TYR A 354 10.67 -8.02 -7.79
C TYR A 354 9.73 -6.84 -7.48
N GLN A 355 8.65 -7.12 -6.75
CA GLN A 355 7.64 -6.13 -6.42
C GLN A 355 8.15 -5.11 -5.41
N ARG A 356 8.95 -5.52 -4.42
CA ARG A 356 9.59 -4.61 -3.46
C ARG A 356 10.46 -3.57 -4.16
N GLY A 357 11.28 -3.99 -5.12
CA GLY A 357 12.11 -3.08 -5.92
C GLY A 357 11.29 -2.12 -6.79
N CYS A 358 10.22 -2.62 -7.41
CA CYS A 358 9.32 -1.79 -8.20
C CYS A 358 8.55 -0.77 -7.35
N LEU A 359 8.00 -1.18 -6.21
CA LEU A 359 7.29 -0.31 -5.28
C LEU A 359 8.23 0.75 -4.69
N TYR A 360 9.49 0.41 -4.41
CA TYR A 360 10.50 1.39 -3.99
C TYR A 360 10.71 2.47 -5.05
N ARG A 361 10.91 2.08 -6.31
CA ARG A 361 11.06 3.03 -7.43
C ARG A 361 9.83 3.89 -7.64
N LEU A 362 8.63 3.29 -7.64
CA LEU A 362 7.38 4.04 -7.83
C LEU A 362 7.11 5.03 -6.70
N ARG A 363 7.48 4.67 -5.47
CA ARG A 363 7.41 5.58 -4.31
C ARG A 363 8.41 6.72 -4.41
N ALA A 364 9.64 6.46 -4.84
CA ALA A 364 10.63 7.51 -5.09
C ALA A 364 10.19 8.49 -6.20
N LEU A 365 9.36 8.02 -7.15
CA LEU A 365 8.76 8.81 -8.21
C LEU A 365 7.44 9.50 -7.80
N GLY A 366 6.90 9.21 -6.61
CA GLY A 366 5.57 9.69 -6.18
C GLY A 366 4.38 9.08 -6.96
N GLU A 367 4.59 8.02 -7.76
CA GLU A 367 3.56 7.42 -8.61
C GLU A 367 2.64 6.42 -7.85
N THR A 368 3.00 5.98 -6.64
CA THR A 368 2.24 4.98 -5.84
C THR A 368 1.98 5.45 -4.42
N ARG A 369 0.93 4.90 -3.78
CA ARG A 369 0.63 5.20 -2.38
C ARG A 369 1.65 4.56 -1.46
N ASP A 370 1.93 5.26 -0.36
CA ASP A 370 2.84 4.82 0.70
C ASP A 370 2.50 3.41 1.22
N MET A 371 1.20 3.10 1.32
CA MET A 371 0.68 1.83 1.88
C MET A 371 0.54 0.68 0.88
N ASP A 372 1.01 0.82 -0.36
CA ASP A 372 0.95 -0.28 -1.34
C ASP A 372 1.93 -1.41 -0.99
N ILE A 373 1.42 -2.65 -0.95
CA ILE A 373 2.12 -3.88 -0.55
C ILE A 373 2.43 -4.79 -1.74
N THR A 374 3.31 -5.77 -1.54
CA THR A 374 3.52 -6.85 -2.51
C THR A 374 2.30 -7.78 -2.55
N ILE A 375 1.92 -8.25 -3.74
CA ILE A 375 0.76 -9.11 -4.00
C ILE A 375 1.22 -10.47 -4.54
N GLU A 376 0.45 -11.53 -4.32
CA GLU A 376 0.75 -12.89 -4.82
C GLU A 376 0.48 -13.08 -6.32
N GLY A 377 0.21 -11.99 -7.06
CA GLY A 377 0.09 -12.06 -8.50
C GLY A 377 0.55 -10.82 -9.22
N PHE A 378 -0.18 -10.44 -10.25
CA PHE A 378 0.31 -9.49 -11.23
C PHE A 378 -0.50 -8.19 -11.25
N HIS A 379 0.19 -7.04 -11.24
CA HIS A 379 -0.41 -5.71 -11.29
C HIS A 379 0.09 -4.90 -12.50
N SER A 380 -0.71 -3.93 -12.96
CA SER A 380 -0.42 -3.12 -14.14
C SER A 380 0.88 -2.32 -14.07
N TRP A 381 1.27 -1.86 -12.88
CA TRP A 381 2.51 -1.11 -12.66
C TRP A 381 3.78 -1.97 -12.79
N MET A 382 3.66 -3.29 -12.70
CA MET A 382 4.78 -4.24 -12.83
C MET A 382 5.34 -4.28 -14.26
N PHE A 383 4.62 -3.75 -15.26
CA PHE A 383 5.08 -3.79 -16.66
C PHE A 383 6.20 -2.81 -17.01
N ARG A 384 6.45 -1.78 -16.20
CA ARG A 384 7.34 -0.66 -16.58
C ARG A 384 8.83 -1.01 -16.47
N GLY A 385 9.17 -2.23 -16.01
CA GLY A 385 10.55 -2.66 -15.81
C GLY A 385 10.88 -4.12 -16.10
N LEU A 386 9.94 -5.08 -16.09
CA LEU A 386 10.26 -6.47 -16.47
C LEU A 386 9.02 -7.37 -16.65
N SER A 387 8.83 -7.94 -17.83
CA SER A 387 7.86 -9.03 -18.09
C SER A 387 8.33 -10.39 -17.54
N PHE A 388 9.51 -10.45 -16.92
CA PHE A 388 10.17 -11.69 -16.48
C PHE A 388 9.35 -12.52 -15.51
N LEU A 389 8.53 -11.89 -14.67
CA LEU A 389 7.76 -12.62 -13.66
C LEU A 389 6.55 -13.35 -14.28
N VAL A 390 6.00 -12.84 -15.37
CA VAL A 390 4.81 -13.37 -16.05
C VAL A 390 4.92 -14.85 -16.42
N PRO A 391 6.01 -15.37 -17.04
CA PRO A 391 6.14 -16.79 -17.36
C PRO A 391 6.09 -17.69 -16.11
N PHE A 392 6.69 -17.26 -15.00
CA PHE A 392 6.63 -18.03 -13.74
C PHE A 392 5.21 -18.03 -13.16
N LEU A 393 4.50 -16.90 -13.19
CA LEU A 393 3.09 -16.87 -12.75
C LEU A 393 2.22 -17.76 -13.64
N LEU A 394 2.39 -17.68 -14.96
CA LEU A 394 1.60 -18.47 -15.90
C LEU A 394 1.86 -19.97 -15.74
N ALA A 395 3.12 -20.37 -15.56
CA ALA A 395 3.47 -21.76 -15.26
C ALA A 395 2.84 -22.21 -13.93
N GLY A 396 2.80 -21.36 -12.91
CA GLY A 396 2.06 -21.62 -11.66
C GLY A 396 0.56 -21.80 -11.87
N TYR A 397 -0.07 -20.99 -12.73
CA TYR A 397 -1.49 -21.13 -13.04
C TYR A 397 -1.77 -22.41 -13.84
N ILE A 398 -0.89 -22.78 -14.77
CA ILE A 398 -0.98 -24.06 -15.47
C ILE A 398 -0.85 -25.23 -14.49
N PHE A 399 0.08 -25.16 -13.54
CA PHE A 399 0.20 -26.19 -12.49
C PHE A 399 -1.06 -26.20 -11.60
N GLN A 400 -1.64 -25.05 -11.31
CA GLN A 400 -2.91 -24.96 -10.58
C GLN A 400 -4.06 -25.66 -11.32
N LEU A 401 -4.15 -25.47 -12.65
CA LEU A 401 -5.09 -26.20 -13.50
C LEU A 401 -4.77 -27.70 -13.54
N TYR A 402 -3.49 -28.08 -13.59
CA TYR A 402 -3.08 -29.47 -13.53
C TYR A 402 -3.51 -30.14 -12.22
N ASN A 403 -3.40 -29.46 -11.08
CA ASN A 403 -3.94 -29.93 -9.81
C ASN A 403 -5.46 -30.12 -9.85
N ALA A 404 -6.19 -29.15 -10.43
CA ALA A 404 -7.64 -29.26 -10.61
C ALA A 404 -8.00 -30.47 -11.47
N TYR A 405 -7.28 -30.70 -12.57
CA TYR A 405 -7.49 -31.84 -13.46
C TYR A 405 -7.17 -33.18 -12.78
N THR A 406 -6.03 -33.30 -12.10
CA THR A 406 -5.68 -34.52 -11.36
C THR A 406 -6.74 -34.83 -10.29
N LEU A 407 -7.16 -33.86 -9.50
CA LEU A 407 -8.20 -34.07 -8.50
C LEU A 407 -9.55 -34.41 -9.12
N TRP A 408 -9.90 -33.78 -10.25
CA TRP A 408 -11.12 -34.09 -10.98
C TRP A 408 -11.12 -35.54 -11.46
N THR A 409 -10.03 -36.02 -12.07
CA THR A 409 -9.93 -37.41 -12.52
C THR A 409 -9.93 -38.40 -11.36
N LEU A 410 -9.22 -38.11 -10.26
CA LEU A 410 -9.27 -38.89 -9.03
C LEU A 410 -10.70 -38.97 -8.46
N SER A 411 -11.49 -37.89 -8.54
CA SER A 411 -12.85 -37.86 -8.00
C SER A 411 -13.85 -38.81 -8.69
N TYR A 412 -13.52 -39.33 -9.87
CA TYR A 412 -14.30 -40.37 -10.57
C TYR A 412 -13.73 -41.79 -10.41
N ALA A 413 -12.58 -41.94 -9.74
CA ALA A 413 -12.00 -43.24 -9.50
C ALA A 413 -12.90 -44.06 -8.55
N ARG A 414 -13.10 -45.34 -8.84
CA ARG A 414 -14.06 -46.22 -8.12
C ARG A 414 -13.77 -46.36 -6.62
N TYR A 415 -12.53 -46.12 -6.20
CA TYR A 415 -12.09 -46.19 -4.80
C TYR A 415 -12.18 -44.85 -4.06
N THR A 416 -12.51 -43.75 -4.75
CA THR A 416 -12.57 -42.42 -4.15
C THR A 416 -13.99 -42.17 -3.66
N HIS A 417 -14.18 -42.22 -2.35
CA HIS A 417 -15.46 -41.93 -1.70
C HIS A 417 -15.43 -40.56 -0.98
N GLU A 418 -14.25 -39.94 -0.88
CA GLU A 418 -14.04 -38.69 -0.17
C GLU A 418 -14.60 -37.51 -0.96
N TRP A 419 -15.49 -36.74 -0.34
CA TRP A 419 -16.07 -35.53 -0.96
C TRP A 419 -15.01 -34.42 -1.14
N GLN A 420 -13.96 -34.42 -0.31
CA GLN A 420 -12.87 -33.46 -0.31
C GLN A 420 -12.21 -33.38 -1.70
N VAL A 421 -12.02 -34.52 -2.37
CA VAL A 421 -11.33 -34.57 -3.68
C VAL A 421 -12.06 -33.74 -4.73
N ARG A 422 -13.39 -33.92 -4.82
CA ARG A 422 -14.23 -33.20 -5.79
C ARG A 422 -14.28 -31.71 -5.49
N VAL A 423 -14.42 -31.33 -4.22
CA VAL A 423 -14.46 -29.93 -3.81
C VAL A 423 -13.11 -29.24 -4.04
N LEU A 424 -12.00 -29.91 -3.72
CA LEU A 424 -10.66 -29.39 -3.98
C LEU A 424 -10.42 -29.19 -5.49
N ALA A 425 -10.87 -30.12 -6.34
CA ALA A 425 -10.80 -29.95 -7.79
C ALA A 425 -11.48 -28.64 -8.26
N ILE A 426 -12.69 -28.38 -7.75
CA ILE A 426 -13.44 -27.15 -8.05
C ILE A 426 -12.71 -25.91 -7.53
N ILE A 427 -12.21 -25.95 -6.29
CA ILE A 427 -11.50 -24.81 -5.69
C ILE A 427 -10.23 -24.47 -6.48
N PHE A 428 -9.40 -25.46 -6.81
CA PHE A 428 -8.21 -25.25 -7.63
C PHE A 428 -8.56 -24.67 -9.01
N PHE A 429 -9.67 -25.12 -9.62
CA PHE A 429 -10.15 -24.58 -10.89
C PHE A 429 -10.62 -23.12 -10.77
N VAL A 430 -11.38 -22.77 -9.72
CA VAL A 430 -11.83 -21.39 -9.45
C VAL A 430 -10.64 -20.45 -9.26
N LEU A 431 -9.65 -20.88 -8.46
CA LEU A 431 -8.44 -20.11 -8.24
C LEU A 431 -7.65 -19.91 -9.55
N PHE A 432 -7.50 -20.97 -10.36
CA PHE A 432 -6.90 -20.87 -11.70
C PHE A 432 -7.62 -19.85 -12.59
N CYS A 433 -8.95 -19.93 -12.68
CA CYS A 433 -9.74 -19.02 -13.50
C CYS A 433 -9.58 -17.58 -13.05
N GLY A 434 -9.70 -17.28 -11.76
CA GLY A 434 -9.58 -15.90 -11.28
C GLY A 434 -8.16 -15.34 -11.39
N ASN A 435 -7.14 -16.14 -11.13
CA ASN A 435 -5.74 -15.76 -11.32
C ASN A 435 -5.42 -15.47 -12.79
N THR A 436 -5.96 -16.27 -13.70
CA THR A 436 -5.80 -16.09 -15.15
C THR A 436 -6.56 -14.86 -15.65
N ILE A 437 -7.82 -14.67 -15.25
CA ILE A 437 -8.65 -13.53 -15.65
C ILE A 437 -8.03 -12.20 -15.19
N THR A 438 -7.56 -12.13 -13.95
CA THR A 438 -6.93 -10.92 -13.42
C THR A 438 -5.64 -10.57 -14.15
N THR A 439 -4.78 -11.56 -14.38
CA THR A 439 -3.53 -11.36 -15.15
C THR A 439 -3.82 -10.98 -16.60
N LEU A 440 -4.80 -11.60 -17.25
CA LEU A 440 -5.19 -11.29 -18.62
C LEU A 440 -5.82 -9.89 -18.74
N SER A 441 -6.62 -9.47 -17.75
CA SER A 441 -7.19 -8.12 -17.70
C SER A 441 -6.10 -7.05 -17.64
N VAL A 442 -5.07 -7.29 -16.82
CA VAL A 442 -3.90 -6.41 -16.70
C VAL A 442 -3.09 -6.40 -18.01
N LEU A 443 -2.86 -7.56 -18.62
CA LEU A 443 -2.17 -7.68 -19.91
C LEU A 443 -2.94 -6.96 -21.02
N ARG A 444 -4.25 -7.16 -21.11
CA ARG A 444 -5.13 -6.52 -22.11
C ARG A 444 -5.13 -5.01 -21.98
N THR A 445 -5.17 -4.50 -20.75
CA THR A 445 -5.08 -3.07 -20.47
C THR A 445 -3.76 -2.51 -21.00
N LYS A 446 -2.65 -3.20 -20.76
CA LYS A 446 -1.33 -2.79 -21.24
C LYS A 446 -1.19 -2.84 -22.76
N LEU A 447 -1.70 -3.89 -23.41
CA LEU A 447 -1.70 -3.99 -24.86
C LEU A 447 -2.48 -2.81 -25.48
N ARG A 448 -3.65 -2.48 -24.91
CA ARG A 448 -4.45 -1.35 -25.36
C ARG A 448 -3.74 -0.01 -25.17
N GLU A 449 -3.00 0.19 -24.07
CA GLU A 449 -2.17 1.39 -23.86
C GLU A 449 -1.07 1.51 -24.91
N LYS A 450 -0.33 0.43 -25.18
CA LYS A 450 0.71 0.40 -26.22
C LYS A 450 0.13 0.71 -27.60
N THR A 451 -1.02 0.14 -27.96
CA THR A 451 -1.71 0.45 -29.22
C THR A 451 -2.11 1.92 -29.29
N LYS A 452 -2.63 2.51 -28.21
CA LYS A 452 -2.98 3.93 -28.17
C LYS A 452 -1.75 4.83 -28.32
N GLN A 453 -0.67 4.55 -27.61
CA GLN A 453 0.59 5.29 -27.72
C GLN A 453 1.19 5.18 -29.13
N GLY A 454 1.14 4.00 -29.75
CA GLY A 454 1.55 3.80 -31.14
C GLY A 454 0.74 4.64 -32.13
N LYS A 455 -0.61 4.67 -31.98
CA LYS A 455 -1.48 5.52 -32.80
C LYS A 455 -1.22 7.02 -32.61
N LEU A 456 -0.99 7.46 -31.37
CA LEU A 456 -0.64 8.85 -31.05
C LEU A 456 0.71 9.25 -31.67
N ARG A 457 1.74 8.40 -31.53
CA ARG A 457 3.06 8.62 -32.13
C ARG A 457 2.99 8.64 -33.65
N GLY A 458 2.19 7.76 -34.27
CA GLY A 458 1.94 7.77 -35.70
C GLY A 458 1.26 9.06 -36.17
N ARG A 459 0.27 9.57 -35.43
CA ARG A 459 -0.37 10.86 -35.71
C ARG A 459 0.60 12.04 -35.58
N TYR A 460 1.43 12.06 -34.54
CA TYR A 460 2.45 13.09 -34.35
C TYR A 460 3.48 13.08 -35.47
N LEU A 461 3.98 11.91 -35.87
CA LEU A 461 4.92 11.77 -36.98
C LEU A 461 4.29 12.19 -38.32
N LYS A 462 3.02 11.83 -38.56
CA LYS A 462 2.28 12.28 -39.75
C LYS A 462 2.13 13.80 -39.75
N GLN A 463 1.76 14.41 -38.63
CA GLN A 463 1.66 15.87 -38.51
C GLN A 463 3.01 16.55 -38.76
N LYS A 464 4.10 16.03 -38.18
CA LYS A 464 5.46 16.56 -38.40
C LYS A 464 5.90 16.45 -39.86
N TYR A 465 5.58 15.34 -40.52
CA TYR A 465 5.86 15.13 -41.95
C TYR A 465 5.06 16.10 -42.82
N GLU A 466 3.76 16.25 -42.58
CA GLU A 466 2.93 17.21 -43.34
C GLU A 466 3.40 18.65 -43.13
N SER A 467 3.75 19.05 -41.90
CA SER A 467 4.33 20.37 -41.62
C SER A 467 5.67 20.59 -42.34
N PHE A 468 6.52 19.58 -42.38
CA PHE A 468 7.79 19.65 -43.11
C PHE A 468 7.59 19.72 -44.63
N LYS A 469 6.63 18.96 -45.16
CA LYS A 469 6.24 19.00 -46.58
C LYS A 469 5.70 20.38 -46.97
N THR A 470 4.86 21.00 -46.12
CA THR A 470 4.37 22.37 -46.37
C THR A 470 5.48 23.42 -46.33
N LEU A 471 6.50 23.25 -45.47
CA LEU A 471 7.67 24.12 -45.44
C LEU A 471 8.51 24.01 -46.72
N LEU A 472 8.71 22.77 -47.22
CA LEU A 472 9.42 22.54 -48.49
C LEU A 472 8.65 23.08 -49.69
N SER A 473 7.31 22.96 -49.72
CA SER A 473 6.51 23.53 -50.80
C SER A 473 6.47 25.05 -50.78
N SER A 474 6.45 25.68 -49.59
CA SER A 474 6.57 27.14 -49.46
C SER A 474 7.97 27.66 -49.76
N GLY A 475 9.02 26.86 -49.50
CA GLY A 475 10.42 27.19 -49.81
C GLY A 475 10.74 27.25 -51.31
N SER A 476 9.92 26.62 -52.16
CA SER A 476 10.12 26.61 -53.61
C SER A 476 9.65 27.90 -54.32
N ASN A 477 9.02 28.84 -53.60
CA ASN A 477 8.54 30.11 -54.17
C ASN A 477 9.53 31.28 -54.05
N TYR A 478 10.72 31.07 -53.48
CA TYR A 478 11.77 32.10 -53.40
C TYR A 478 12.86 31.80 -54.44
N ARG A 479 12.50 31.84 -55.73
CA ARG A 479 13.49 31.73 -56.82
C ARG A 479 14.11 33.12 -57.09
N LEU A 480 15.36 33.26 -56.63
CA LEU A 480 16.40 34.24 -56.94
C LEU A 480 16.03 35.42 -57.87
N SER A 481 15.95 36.62 -57.32
CA SER A 481 16.42 37.83 -58.02
C SER A 481 17.94 37.86 -57.94
N ARG A 482 18.63 37.69 -59.08
CA ARG A 482 20.08 37.85 -59.20
C ARG A 482 20.47 39.32 -59.03
N PRO A 483 21.43 39.68 -58.16
CA PRO A 483 22.20 40.90 -58.30
C PRO A 483 23.40 40.64 -59.22
N SER A 484 23.58 41.51 -60.21
CA SER A 484 24.81 41.65 -60.98
C SER A 484 25.90 42.27 -60.11
N THR A 485 27.02 41.59 -59.91
CA THR A 485 28.24 42.23 -59.40
C THR A 485 29.43 41.88 -60.28
N ASP A 486 29.99 42.98 -60.73
CA ASP A 486 31.20 43.17 -61.49
C ASP A 486 32.45 42.64 -60.76
N THR A 487 33.46 42.44 -61.57
CA THR A 487 34.83 41.96 -61.37
C THR A 487 35.55 42.41 -60.09
N GLY A 488 36.38 41.52 -59.54
CA GLY A 488 37.31 41.84 -58.45
C GLY A 488 38.02 40.60 -57.91
N ARG A 489 39.21 40.33 -58.43
CA ARG A 489 40.04 39.14 -58.27
C ARG A 489 40.98 39.34 -57.08
N GLU A 490 41.01 38.42 -56.11
CA GLU A 490 42.21 38.23 -55.27
C GLU A 490 42.30 36.80 -54.72
N ASN A 491 43.40 36.15 -55.05
CA ASN A 491 43.85 34.83 -54.60
C ASN A 491 44.53 34.97 -53.24
N MET A 492 44.33 34.01 -52.32
CA MET A 492 45.46 33.27 -51.73
C MET A 492 45.03 32.04 -50.93
N ASN A 493 45.73 30.94 -51.24
CA ASN A 493 45.79 29.65 -50.56
C ASN A 493 45.96 29.73 -49.04
N SER A 494 45.43 28.78 -48.27
CA SER A 494 46.21 27.62 -47.76
C SER A 494 45.55 26.87 -46.57
N GLN A 495 45.74 25.54 -46.61
CA GLN A 495 45.88 24.58 -45.50
C GLN A 495 44.66 24.07 -44.68
N SER A 496 44.20 22.89 -45.10
CA SER A 496 44.13 21.62 -44.35
C SER A 496 44.23 21.63 -42.81
N THR A 497 43.25 21.04 -42.12
CA THR A 497 43.47 19.83 -41.29
C THR A 497 42.16 19.12 -40.93
N THR A 498 42.11 17.84 -41.31
CA THR A 498 41.17 16.80 -40.88
C THR A 498 41.58 16.26 -39.52
N THR A 499 40.63 16.08 -38.60
CA THR A 499 40.77 15.08 -37.53
C THR A 499 39.41 14.45 -37.23
N SER A 500 39.34 13.16 -37.57
CA SER A 500 38.30 12.21 -37.18
C SER A 500 38.79 11.47 -35.95
N THR A 501 37.99 11.39 -34.89
CA THR A 501 38.17 10.36 -33.87
C THR A 501 36.82 9.94 -33.25
N LYS A 502 36.55 8.65 -33.47
CA LYS A 502 35.65 7.75 -32.72
C LYS A 502 36.17 7.52 -31.28
N PHE A 503 35.40 6.72 -30.54
CA PHE A 503 35.58 6.14 -29.19
C PHE A 503 34.78 6.89 -28.12
N GLU A 504 33.98 6.24 -27.28
CA GLU A 504 33.60 4.83 -27.07
C GLU A 504 32.27 4.80 -26.30
#